data_AF-A0A3B8H9A5-F1
#
_entry.id   AF-A0A3B8H9A5-F1
#
_cell.length_a   1.000
_cell.length_b   1.000
_cell.length_c   1.000
_cell.angle_alpha   90.00
_cell.angle_beta   90.00
_cell.angle_gamma   90.00
#
_symmetry.space_group_name_H-M   'P 1'
#
loop_
_entity.id
_entity.type
_entity.pdbx_description
1 polymer ?
#
loop_
_entity_poly.entity_id
_entity_poly.type
_entity_poly.pdbx_seq_one_letter_code
_entity_poly.pdbx_strand_id
1 'polypeptide(L)'
;GDIGVFQIVQETSVAAGVRRIEAVTGRGALALLQQQQETLRQAAALLKTSLVEVPERVEKLLASQKQLEREFEALKSSLATKKSADMLSDAEEIGGVKVLVTRVEADGPKVLREINDRFKEKLASGVVVLGATHEDKAFLLVGVT
;
A
#
# COMPACT_ATOMS: atom_id res chain seq x y z
N GLY A 1 -16.12 -36.68 -35.69
CA GLY A 1 -15.49 -35.90 -36.77
C GLY A 1 -14.00 -35.83 -36.52
N ASP A 2 -13.20 -35.97 -37.56
CA ASP A 2 -11.75 -36.24 -37.44
C ASP A 2 -10.92 -35.05 -36.92
N ILE A 3 -11.49 -33.84 -36.95
CA ILE A 3 -10.87 -32.59 -36.48
C ILE A 3 -10.73 -32.56 -34.94
N GLY A 4 -11.57 -33.31 -34.21
CA GLY A 4 -11.55 -33.35 -32.74
C GLY A 4 -12.04 -32.05 -32.09
N VAL A 5 -11.52 -31.74 -30.89
CA VAL A 5 -11.85 -30.52 -30.14
C VAL A 5 -11.44 -29.28 -30.94
N PHE A 6 -12.29 -28.27 -30.97
CA PHE A 6 -11.99 -26.95 -31.54
C PHE A 6 -12.09 -25.92 -30.42
N GLN A 7 -10.99 -25.23 -30.12
CA GLN A 7 -10.91 -24.25 -29.05
C GLN A 7 -10.48 -22.91 -29.61
N ILE A 8 -11.32 -21.89 -29.44
CA ILE A 8 -10.96 -20.50 -29.73
C ILE A 8 -10.01 -20.02 -28.62
N VAL A 9 -8.87 -19.49 -29.04
CA VAL A 9 -7.85 -18.91 -28.16
C VAL A 9 -8.02 -17.39 -28.10
N GLN A 10 -8.36 -16.78 -29.24
CA GLN A 10 -8.52 -15.34 -29.33
C GLN A 10 -9.55 -14.96 -30.39
N GLU A 11 -10.33 -13.93 -30.11
CA GLU A 11 -11.19 -13.24 -31.08
C GLU A 11 -10.84 -11.76 -31.05
N THR A 12 -10.52 -11.19 -32.22
CA THR A 12 -10.17 -9.77 -32.35
C THR A 12 -10.91 -9.12 -33.50
N SER A 13 -11.25 -7.84 -33.35
CA SER A 13 -11.81 -7.02 -34.43
C SER A 13 -10.67 -6.53 -35.33
N VAL A 14 -10.80 -6.73 -36.64
CA VAL A 14 -9.78 -6.30 -37.61
C VAL A 14 -10.24 -5.07 -38.39
N ALA A 15 -11.55 -4.97 -38.67
CA ALA A 15 -12.18 -3.85 -39.35
C ALA A 15 -13.69 -3.84 -39.03
N ALA A 16 -14.40 -2.80 -39.49
CA ALA A 16 -15.86 -2.74 -39.36
C ALA A 16 -16.50 -4.00 -39.98
N GLY A 17 -17.18 -4.80 -39.14
CA GLY A 17 -17.85 -6.03 -39.56
C GLY A 17 -16.94 -7.25 -39.77
N VAL A 18 -15.63 -7.16 -39.50
CA VAL A 18 -14.68 -8.27 -39.71
C VAL A 18 -14.02 -8.69 -38.39
N ARG A 19 -14.13 -9.98 -38.05
CA ARG A 19 -13.50 -10.58 -36.87
C ARG A 19 -12.48 -11.65 -37.26
N ARG A 20 -11.32 -11.63 -36.62
CA ARG A 20 -10.32 -12.69 -36.69
C ARG A 20 -10.48 -13.60 -35.49
N ILE A 21 -10.60 -14.89 -35.77
CA ILE A 21 -10.63 -15.94 -34.75
C ILE A 21 -9.35 -16.74 -34.88
N GLU A 22 -8.61 -16.83 -33.78
CA GLU A 22 -7.48 -17.72 -33.63
C GLU A 22 -7.91 -18.92 -32.80
N ALA A 23 -7.75 -20.13 -33.34
CA ALA A 23 -8.22 -21.35 -32.72
C ALA A 23 -7.21 -22.49 -32.92
N VAL A 24 -7.18 -23.39 -31.94
CA VAL A 24 -6.42 -24.64 -31.99
C VAL A 24 -7.38 -25.81 -32.05
N THR A 25 -6.96 -26.90 -32.70
CA THR A 25 -7.79 -28.10 -32.85
C THR A 25 -7.09 -29.37 -32.41
N GLY A 26 -7.86 -30.46 -32.30
CA GLY A 26 -7.36 -31.80 -32.05
C GLY A 26 -6.49 -31.89 -30.79
N ARG A 27 -5.31 -32.50 -30.91
CA ARG A 27 -4.39 -32.69 -29.78
C ARG A 27 -3.85 -31.39 -29.20
N GLY A 28 -3.63 -30.37 -30.03
CA GLY A 28 -3.17 -29.06 -29.58
C GLY A 28 -4.21 -28.37 -28.69
N ALA A 29 -5.49 -28.48 -29.05
CA ALA A 29 -6.58 -27.98 -28.22
C ALA A 29 -6.69 -28.72 -26.88
N LEU A 30 -6.53 -30.04 -26.89
CA LEU A 30 -6.59 -30.83 -25.66
C LEU A 30 -5.45 -30.49 -24.69
N ALA A 31 -4.22 -30.36 -25.20
CA ALA A 31 -3.07 -29.97 -24.41
C ALA A 31 -3.25 -28.58 -23.79
N LEU A 32 -3.78 -27.62 -24.55
CA LEU A 32 -4.10 -26.28 -24.05
C LEU A 32 -5.11 -26.32 -22.90
N LEU A 33 -6.21 -27.07 -23.06
CA LEU A 33 -7.24 -27.19 -22.01
C LEU A 33 -6.70 -27.86 -20.75
N GLN A 34 -5.85 -28.88 -20.90
CA GLN A 34 -5.19 -29.54 -19.76
C GLN A 34 -4.26 -28.57 -19.02
N GLN A 35 -3.47 -27.78 -19.75
CA GLN A 35 -2.59 -26.78 -19.14
C GLN A 35 -3.39 -25.69 -18.39
N GLN A 36 -4.48 -25.19 -18.99
CA GLN A 36 -5.35 -24.21 -18.35
C GLN A 36 -5.99 -24.78 -17.08
N GLN A 37 -6.46 -26.04 -17.13
CA GLN A 37 -7.05 -26.71 -15.98
C GLN A 37 -6.02 -26.92 -14.86
N GLU A 38 -4.78 -27.29 -15.19
CA GLU A 38 -3.72 -27.45 -14.20
C GLU A 38 -3.35 -26.12 -13.54
N THR A 39 -3.26 -25.05 -14.33
CA THR A 39 -3.03 -23.68 -13.82
C THR A 39 -4.14 -23.28 -12.84
N LEU A 40 -5.41 -23.54 -13.19
CA LEU A 40 -6.54 -23.25 -12.31
C LEU A 40 -6.52 -24.10 -11.03
N ARG A 41 -6.10 -25.36 -11.11
CA ARG A 41 -5.93 -26.24 -9.93
C ARG A 41 -4.86 -25.73 -8.99
N GLN A 42 -3.74 -25.26 -9.52
CA GLN A 42 -2.68 -24.66 -8.70
C GLN A 42 -3.17 -23.40 -7.99
N ALA A 43 -3.90 -22.52 -8.69
CA ALA A 43 -4.50 -21.34 -8.08
C ALA A 43 -5.49 -21.70 -6.95
N ALA A 44 -6.37 -22.67 -7.19
CA ALA A 44 -7.30 -23.17 -6.18
C ALA A 44 -6.61 -23.77 -4.96
N ALA A 45 -5.52 -24.52 -5.16
CA ALA A 45 -4.72 -25.08 -4.08
C ALA A 45 -4.03 -23.99 -3.23
N LEU A 46 -3.43 -22.98 -3.86
CA LEU A 46 -2.82 -21.83 -3.17
C LEU A 46 -3.85 -21.07 -2.33
N LEU A 47 -5.05 -20.88 -2.89
CA LEU A 47 -6.15 -20.17 -2.25
C LEU A 47 -6.95 -21.04 -1.25
N LYS A 48 -6.64 -22.35 -1.20
CA LYS A 48 -7.32 -23.37 -0.39
C LYS A 48 -8.84 -23.36 -0.61
N THR A 49 -9.25 -23.40 -1.87
CA THR A 49 -10.67 -23.32 -2.29
C THR A 49 -10.93 -24.27 -3.46
N SER A 50 -12.19 -24.42 -3.87
CA SER A 50 -12.52 -25.20 -5.07
C SER A 50 -12.28 -24.39 -6.35
N LEU A 51 -12.14 -25.05 -7.51
CA LEU A 51 -11.89 -24.38 -8.79
C LEU A 51 -12.94 -23.33 -9.15
N VAL A 52 -14.20 -23.61 -8.80
CA VAL A 52 -15.35 -22.74 -9.11
C VAL A 52 -15.34 -21.49 -8.24
N GLU A 53 -14.84 -21.59 -7.01
CA GLU A 53 -14.79 -20.50 -6.03
C GLU A 53 -13.53 -19.63 -6.16
N VAL A 54 -12.57 -20.00 -7.02
CA VAL A 54 -11.34 -19.22 -7.22
C VAL A 54 -11.62 -17.73 -7.48
N PRO A 55 -12.53 -17.33 -8.40
CA PRO A 55 -12.80 -15.91 -8.65
C PRO A 55 -13.31 -15.19 -7.40
N GLU A 56 -14.29 -15.75 -6.70
CA GLU A 56 -14.86 -15.15 -5.48
C GLU A 56 -13.80 -15.06 -4.37
N ARG A 57 -12.94 -16.07 -4.24
CA ARG A 57 -11.86 -16.08 -3.25
C ARG A 57 -10.81 -15.01 -3.54
N VAL A 58 -10.48 -14.77 -4.81
CA VAL A 58 -9.59 -13.69 -5.25
C VAL A 58 -10.21 -12.33 -4.94
N GLU A 59 -11.49 -12.11 -5.25
CA GLU A 59 -12.18 -10.85 -4.94
C GLU A 59 -12.17 -10.54 -3.44
N LYS A 60 -12.49 -11.54 -2.60
CA LYS A 60 -12.43 -11.39 -1.14
C LYS A 60 -11.03 -11.08 -0.64
N LEU A 61 -10.00 -11.71 -1.21
CA LEU A 61 -8.61 -11.46 -0.84
C LEU A 61 -8.18 -10.03 -1.19
N LEU A 62 -8.53 -9.54 -2.37
CA LEU A 62 -8.25 -8.16 -2.79
C LEU A 62 -9.00 -7.13 -1.93
N ALA A 63 -10.26 -7.41 -1.60
CA ALA A 63 -11.04 -6.56 -0.70
C ALA A 63 -10.42 -6.49 0.70
N SER A 64 -10.00 -7.64 1.25
CA SER A 64 -9.32 -7.73 2.53
C SER A 64 -7.97 -7.02 2.52
N GLN A 65 -7.18 -7.16 1.45
CA GLN A 65 -5.90 -6.45 1.30
C GLN A 65 -6.11 -4.93 1.36
N LYS A 66 -7.07 -4.40 0.59
CA LYS A 66 -7.39 -2.97 0.58
C LYS A 66 -7.89 -2.47 1.94
N GLN A 67 -8.61 -3.30 2.68
CA GLN A 67 -9.06 -2.97 4.03
C GLN A 67 -7.88 -2.93 5.01
N LEU A 68 -7.00 -3.93 4.98
CA LEU A 68 -5.79 -3.97 5.80
C LEU A 68 -4.87 -2.78 5.52
N GLU A 69 -4.69 -2.39 4.25
CA GLU A 69 -3.90 -1.21 3.89
C GLU A 69 -4.47 0.08 4.51
N ARG A 70 -5.79 0.24 4.52
CA ARG A 70 -6.46 1.39 5.16
C ARG A 70 -6.29 1.38 6.67
N GLU A 71 -6.46 0.22 7.31
CA GLU A 71 -6.27 0.07 8.75
C GLU A 71 -4.82 0.32 9.16
N PHE A 72 -3.87 -0.14 8.35
CA PHE A 72 -2.44 0.11 8.55
C PHE A 72 -2.12 1.60 8.54
N GLU A 73 -2.60 2.34 7.54
CA GLU A 73 -2.40 3.80 7.48
C GLU A 73 -3.10 4.55 8.62
N ALA A 74 -4.30 4.10 9.03
CA ALA A 74 -5.00 4.66 10.18
C ALA A 74 -4.23 4.44 11.49
N LEU A 75 -3.70 3.23 11.72
CA LEU A 75 -2.87 2.90 12.88
C LEU A 75 -1.57 3.72 12.88
N LYS A 76 -0.92 3.85 11.73
CA LYS A 76 0.30 4.67 11.57
C LYS A 76 0.04 6.13 11.93
N SER A 77 -1.07 6.69 11.46
CA SER A 77 -1.51 8.05 11.80
C SER A 77 -1.82 8.22 13.31
N SER A 78 -2.50 7.23 13.90
CA SER A 78 -2.82 7.24 15.34
C SER A 78 -1.55 7.19 16.20
N LEU A 79 -0.59 6.33 15.85
CA LEU A 79 0.70 6.21 16.55
C LEU A 79 1.51 7.51 16.44
N ALA A 80 1.55 8.15 15.26
CA ALA A 80 2.20 9.44 15.08
C ALA A 80 1.55 10.53 15.95
N THR A 81 0.22 10.52 16.06
CA THR A 81 -0.53 11.47 16.89
C THR A 81 -0.25 11.28 18.38
N LYS A 82 -0.22 10.02 18.86
CA LYS A 82 0.13 9.69 20.26
C LYS A 82 1.55 10.09 20.61
N LYS A 83 2.53 9.69 19.77
CA LYS A 83 3.94 10.11 19.95
C LYS A 83 4.06 11.64 20.05
N SER A 84 3.31 12.37 19.23
CA SER A 84 3.31 13.85 19.27
C SER A 84 2.69 14.40 20.56
N ALA A 85 1.65 13.75 21.11
CA ALA A 85 1.02 14.18 22.36
C ALA A 85 1.93 13.92 23.57
N ASP A 86 2.57 12.75 23.62
CA ASP A 86 3.54 12.40 24.66
C ASP A 86 4.73 13.37 24.63
N MET A 87 5.27 13.67 23.45
CA MET A 87 6.36 14.64 23.30
C MET A 87 5.97 16.04 23.78
N LEU A 88 4.73 16.49 23.60
CA LEU A 88 4.28 17.79 24.12
C LEU A 88 4.21 17.84 25.64
N SER A 89 3.99 16.69 26.29
CA SER A 89 4.04 16.63 27.76
C SER A 89 5.45 16.74 28.33
N ASP A 90 6.48 16.49 27.51
CA ASP A 90 7.88 16.68 27.86
C ASP A 90 8.36 18.14 27.71
N ALA A 91 7.47 19.07 27.35
CA ALA A 91 7.84 20.49 27.26
C ALA A 91 8.12 21.06 28.66
N GLU A 92 9.31 21.61 28.85
CA GLU A 92 9.75 22.22 30.11
C GLU A 92 9.44 23.72 30.11
N GLU A 93 9.22 24.31 31.29
CA GLU A 93 9.07 25.76 31.43
C GLU A 93 10.38 26.38 31.95
N ILE A 94 10.99 27.24 31.13
CA ILE A 94 12.24 27.93 31.45
C ILE A 94 11.99 29.43 31.44
N GLY A 95 12.05 30.07 32.61
CA GLY A 95 11.86 31.52 32.74
C GLY A 95 10.48 32.01 32.26
N GLY A 96 9.43 31.19 32.40
CA GLY A 96 8.07 31.52 31.95
C GLY A 96 7.79 31.19 30.47
N VAL A 97 8.74 30.59 29.75
CA VAL A 97 8.60 30.19 28.36
C VAL A 97 8.59 28.67 28.26
N LYS A 98 7.62 28.10 27.54
CA LYS A 98 7.59 26.66 27.26
C LYS A 98 8.62 26.30 26.19
N VAL A 99 9.45 25.31 26.47
CA VAL A 99 10.52 24.83 25.61
C VAL A 99 10.36 23.33 25.41
N LEU A 100 10.14 22.91 24.17
CA LEU A 100 10.09 21.51 23.78
C LEU A 100 11.40 21.14 23.07
N VAL A 101 12.18 20.23 23.63
CA VAL A 101 13.39 19.69 23.01
C VAL A 101 13.21 18.21 22.77
N THR A 102 13.16 17.78 21.50
CA THR A 102 12.95 16.35 21.22
C THR A 102 13.59 15.87 19.93
N ARG A 103 13.91 14.57 19.90
CA ARG A 103 14.41 13.89 18.69
C ARG A 103 13.23 13.24 17.98
N VAL A 104 13.08 13.50 16.69
CA VAL A 104 12.03 12.93 15.84
C VAL A 104 12.62 12.13 14.68
N GLU A 105 11.81 11.23 14.15
CA GLU A 105 12.08 10.57 12.87
C GLU A 105 11.60 11.50 11.75
N ALA A 106 12.52 11.90 10.87
CA ALA A 106 12.19 12.73 9.71
C ALA A 106 13.13 12.42 8.56
N ASP A 107 12.56 12.09 7.40
CA ASP A 107 13.31 11.75 6.18
C ASP A 107 13.73 13.02 5.41
N GLY A 108 14.33 13.96 6.14
CA GLY A 108 14.88 15.20 5.62
C GLY A 108 14.16 16.49 6.07
N PRO A 109 14.64 17.65 5.60
CA PRO A 109 14.24 18.97 6.14
C PRO A 109 12.78 19.37 5.92
N LYS A 110 12.10 18.77 4.94
CA LYS A 110 10.69 19.08 4.64
C LYS A 110 9.79 18.50 5.72
N VAL A 111 9.94 17.21 6.02
CA VAL A 111 9.18 16.50 7.06
C VAL A 111 9.44 17.13 8.43
N LEU A 112 10.70 17.52 8.71
CA LEU A 112 11.06 18.19 9.96
C LEU A 112 10.34 19.53 10.16
N ARG A 113 10.15 20.31 9.08
CA ARG A 113 9.36 21.55 9.10
C ARG A 113 7.88 21.29 9.36
N GLU A 114 7.30 20.30 8.70
CA GLU A 114 5.89 19.92 8.91
C GLU A 114 5.62 19.46 10.36
N ILE A 115 6.56 18.74 10.97
CA ILE A 115 6.48 18.34 12.38
C ILE A 115 6.60 19.57 13.30
N ASN A 116 7.54 20.48 13.04
CA ASN A 116 7.70 21.72 13.80
C ASN A 116 6.44 22.57 13.80
N ASP A 117 5.81 22.75 12.64
CA ASP A 117 4.61 23.58 12.52
C ASP A 117 3.45 22.99 13.35
N ARG A 118 3.29 21.66 13.34
CA ARG A 118 2.31 20.98 14.21
C ARG A 118 2.58 21.14 15.70
N PHE A 119 3.86 21.14 16.12
CA PHE A 119 4.21 21.37 17.52
C PHE A 119 3.96 22.82 17.92
N LYS A 120 4.32 23.79 17.07
CA LYS A 120 4.04 25.21 17.29
C LYS A 120 2.54 25.48 17.45
N GLU A 121 1.72 24.92 16.56
CA GLU A 121 0.25 25.03 16.65
C GLU A 121 -0.29 24.53 18.00
N LYS A 122 0.27 23.44 18.54
CA LYS A 122 -0.16 22.86 19.81
C LYS A 122 0.40 23.57 21.06
N LEU A 123 1.62 24.10 20.98
CA LEU A 123 2.24 24.86 22.09
C LEU A 123 1.66 26.27 22.24
N ALA A 124 1.13 26.85 21.16
CA ALA A 124 0.59 28.21 21.04
C ALA A 124 1.61 29.35 21.28
N SER A 125 2.43 29.28 22.34
CA SER A 125 3.57 30.16 22.58
C SER A 125 4.73 29.38 23.21
N GLY A 126 5.95 29.54 22.68
CA GLY A 126 7.13 28.84 23.16
C GLY A 126 8.21 28.60 22.12
N VAL A 127 9.19 27.78 22.48
CA VAL A 127 10.32 27.37 21.64
C VAL A 127 10.27 25.87 21.39
N VAL A 128 10.44 25.46 20.15
CA VAL A 128 10.52 24.05 19.74
C VAL A 128 11.89 23.79 19.13
N VAL A 129 12.62 22.81 19.65
CA VAL A 129 13.91 22.35 19.17
C VAL A 129 13.78 20.89 18.76
N LEU A 130 13.85 20.63 17.45
CA LEU A 130 13.76 19.29 16.88
C LEU A 130 15.12 18.84 16.33
N GLY A 131 15.50 17.61 16.67
CA GLY A 131 16.61 16.90 16.04
C GLY A 131 16.13 15.68 15.26
N ALA A 132 16.65 15.46 14.06
CA ALA A 132 16.46 14.24 13.30
C ALA A 132 17.78 13.74 12.72
N THR A 133 17.90 12.43 12.55
CA THR A 133 19.04 11.81 11.87
C THR A 133 18.51 11.04 10.68
N HIS A 134 19.02 11.33 9.49
CA HIS A 134 18.71 10.56 8.29
C HIS A 134 20.00 10.27 7.56
N GLU A 135 20.23 8.99 7.29
CA GLU A 135 21.54 8.46 6.90
C GLU A 135 22.62 8.93 7.90
N ASP A 136 23.69 9.56 7.41
CA ASP A 136 24.80 10.06 8.21
C ASP A 136 24.72 11.58 8.49
N LYS A 137 23.55 12.19 8.27
CA LYS A 137 23.35 13.64 8.47
C LYS A 137 22.39 13.91 9.62
N ALA A 138 22.80 14.83 10.50
CA ALA A 138 21.94 15.42 11.50
C ALA A 138 21.22 16.64 10.95
N PHE A 139 19.91 16.70 11.15
CA PHE A 139 19.08 17.86 10.89
C PHE A 139 18.62 18.44 12.22
N LEU A 140 18.83 19.74 12.40
CA LEU A 140 18.41 20.48 13.57
C LEU A 140 17.49 21.60 13.12
N LEU A 141 16.38 21.79 13.81
CA LEU A 141 15.43 22.85 13.53
C LEU A 141 14.99 23.50 14.85
N VAL A 142 15.07 24.82 14.90
CA VAL A 142 14.54 25.63 16.01
C VAL A 142 13.42 26.51 15.50
N GLY A 143 12.26 26.39 16.12
CA GLY A 143 11.08 27.20 15.85
C GLY A 143 10.67 27.99 17.09
N VAL A 144 10.20 29.21 16.88
CA VAL A 144 9.59 30.06 17.93
C VAL A 144 8.15 30.35 17.53
N THR A 145 7.23 30.35 18.49
CA THR A 145 5.82 30.69 18.35
C THR A 145 5.32 31.57 19.47
#